data_AF-A0A3D4H3F5-F1
#
_entry.id   AF-A0A3D4H3F5-F1
#
_cell.length_a   1.000
_cell.length_b   1.000
_cell.length_c   1.000
_cell.angle_alpha   90.00
_cell.angle_beta   90.00
_cell.angle_gamma   90.00
#
_symmetry.space_group_name_H-M   'P 1'
#
loop_
_entity.id
_entity.type
_entity.pdbx_description
1 polymer ?
#
loop_
_entity_poly.entity_id
_entity_poly.type
_entity_poly.pdbx_seq_one_letter_code
_entity_poly.pdbx_strand_id
1 'polypeptide(L)'
;MAEFTKKEAAEFDRAYEKAFVNGDGLAVKCPFCTQESGCHPDECEYLIGYGDDRIEWESEFSVLDEISTVSKEGLWDKEHDRLFEGITFWESQSPEGLGEYINEIVAKEHPCIKVRRVYWEGMMISGNYGYAFIDHKHREKCLSDMGEVLWRLQEAVEAGRE
;
A
#
# COMPACT_ATOMS: atom_id res chain seq x y z
N MET A 1 5.75 -18.45 -8.27
CA MET A 1 5.55 -17.65 -7.05
C MET A 1 4.14 -17.93 -6.54
N ALA A 2 3.93 -18.12 -5.23
CA ALA A 2 2.61 -18.46 -4.69
C ALA A 2 1.65 -17.26 -4.83
N GLU A 3 0.41 -17.51 -5.28
CA GLU A 3 -0.66 -16.52 -5.26
C GLU A 3 -1.12 -16.27 -3.83
N PHE A 4 -1.40 -15.01 -3.49
CA PHE A 4 -1.98 -14.64 -2.21
C PHE A 4 -3.42 -15.16 -2.13
N THR A 5 -3.66 -16.20 -1.34
CA THR A 5 -4.99 -16.80 -1.29
C THR A 5 -5.95 -15.97 -0.43
N LYS A 6 -7.26 -16.07 -0.70
CA LYS A 6 -8.31 -15.45 0.15
C LYS A 6 -8.21 -15.88 1.63
N LYS A 7 -7.67 -17.08 1.88
CA LYS A 7 -7.46 -17.60 3.24
C LYS A 7 -6.32 -16.85 3.93
N GLU A 8 -5.20 -16.64 3.24
CA GLU A 8 -4.04 -15.89 3.76
C GLU A 8 -4.40 -14.43 4.00
N ALA A 9 -5.18 -13.82 3.10
CA ALA A 9 -5.78 -12.49 3.29
C ALA A 9 -6.54 -12.38 4.62
N ALA A 10 -7.45 -13.34 4.86
CA ALA A 10 -8.27 -13.36 6.07
C ALA A 10 -7.47 -13.69 7.34
N GLU A 11 -6.33 -14.40 7.22
CA GLU A 11 -5.43 -14.64 8.36
C GLU A 11 -4.62 -13.39 8.70
N PHE A 12 -4.14 -12.68 7.67
CA PHE A 12 -3.46 -11.39 7.81
C PHE A 12 -4.39 -10.35 8.43
N ASP A 13 -5.63 -10.23 7.95
CA ASP A 13 -6.66 -9.36 8.54
C ASP A 13 -6.92 -9.67 10.01
N ARG A 14 -7.04 -10.96 10.35
CA ARG A 14 -7.28 -11.37 11.75
C ARG A 14 -6.09 -11.11 12.66
N ALA A 15 -4.87 -11.24 12.16
CA ALA A 15 -3.66 -10.91 12.92
C ALA A 15 -3.57 -9.39 13.14
N TYR A 16 -3.82 -8.62 12.08
CA TYR A 16 -3.88 -7.17 12.10
C TYR A 16 -4.89 -6.65 13.13
N GLU A 17 -6.14 -7.12 13.10
CA GLU A 17 -7.19 -6.67 14.03
C GLU A 17 -6.91 -7.05 15.49
N LYS A 18 -6.21 -8.16 15.76
CA LYS A 18 -5.96 -8.64 17.13
C LYS A 18 -4.85 -7.90 17.87
N ALA A 19 -3.83 -7.45 17.15
CA ALA A 19 -2.65 -6.89 17.77
C ALA A 19 -2.81 -5.39 18.09
N PHE A 20 -3.89 -4.77 17.62
CA PHE A 20 -4.31 -3.45 18.06
C PHE A 20 -5.22 -3.52 19.28
N VAL A 21 -4.63 -3.33 20.45
CA VAL A 21 -5.35 -2.93 21.66
C VAL A 21 -5.28 -1.41 21.72
N ASN A 22 -6.44 -0.73 21.81
CA ASN A 22 -6.50 0.70 22.15
C ASN A 22 -5.79 0.89 23.51
N GLY A 23 -4.48 1.13 23.48
CA GLY A 23 -3.75 1.69 24.61
C GLY A 23 -4.04 3.17 24.66
N ASP A 24 -4.15 3.72 25.87
CA ASP A 24 -4.37 5.15 26.08
C ASP A 24 -3.20 5.96 25.46
N GLY A 25 -3.31 6.39 24.19
CA GLY A 25 -2.34 7.25 23.52
C GLY A 25 -2.08 6.98 22.03
N LEU A 26 -1.21 7.82 21.44
CA LEU A 26 -0.75 7.84 20.04
C LEU A 26 0.08 6.62 19.59
N ALA A 27 0.33 5.65 20.48
CA ALA A 27 1.24 4.53 20.21
C ALA A 27 0.53 3.40 19.46
N VAL A 28 0.82 3.28 18.16
CA VAL A 28 0.47 2.11 17.36
C VAL A 28 1.44 0.98 17.65
N LYS A 29 0.92 -0.19 18.04
CA LYS A 29 1.71 -1.42 18.09
C LYS A 29 1.76 -2.03 16.69
N CYS A 30 2.94 -2.42 16.23
CA CYS A 30 3.00 -3.21 14.99
C CYS A 30 2.24 -4.53 15.22
N PRO A 31 1.29 -4.87 14.34
CA PRO A 31 0.48 -6.05 14.53
C PRO A 31 1.24 -7.39 14.38
N PHE A 32 2.48 -7.34 13.89
CA PHE A 32 3.28 -8.51 13.55
C PHE A 32 4.50 -8.69 14.44
N CYS A 33 5.28 -7.62 14.71
CA CYS A 33 6.44 -7.71 15.60
C CYS A 33 6.11 -7.36 17.06
N THR A 34 4.87 -6.95 17.37
CA THR A 34 4.37 -6.59 18.71
C THR A 34 5.10 -5.47 19.44
N GLN A 35 6.06 -4.80 18.77
CA GLN A 35 6.77 -3.66 19.34
C GLN A 35 5.80 -2.50 19.57
N GLU A 36 5.86 -1.92 20.78
CA GLU A 36 5.02 -0.79 21.19
C GLU A 36 5.74 0.54 20.95
N SER A 37 5.00 1.51 20.43
CA SER A 37 5.33 2.94 20.36
C SER A 37 6.30 3.32 19.23
N GLY A 38 5.73 3.89 18.17
CA GLY A 38 6.48 4.68 17.20
C GLY A 38 7.38 3.84 16.31
N CYS A 39 6.83 2.77 15.71
CA CYS A 39 7.54 1.98 14.71
C CYS A 39 8.22 2.92 13.72
N HIS A 40 9.55 3.02 13.81
CA HIS A 40 10.38 3.56 12.74
C HIS A 40 10.62 2.41 11.76
N PRO A 41 10.79 2.68 10.45
CA PRO A 41 11.09 1.65 9.45
C PRO A 41 12.34 0.83 9.82
N ASP A 42 13.31 1.48 10.47
CA ASP A 42 14.54 0.85 10.96
C ASP A 42 14.31 -0.19 12.07
N GLU A 43 13.15 -0.16 12.73
CA GLU A 43 12.80 -1.02 13.86
C GLU A 43 11.69 -2.05 13.50
N CYS A 44 10.99 -1.84 12.38
CA CYS A 44 9.86 -2.68 11.96
C CYS A 44 9.87 -2.95 10.44
N GLU A 45 10.33 -4.16 10.06
CA GLU A 45 10.34 -4.64 8.67
C GLU A 45 8.94 -4.73 8.01
N TYR A 46 7.89 -4.70 8.82
CA TYR A 46 6.49 -4.73 8.37
C TYR A 46 5.96 -3.35 8.06
N LEU A 47 6.53 -2.28 8.61
CA LEU A 47 6.10 -0.91 8.36
C LEU A 47 6.71 -0.45 7.04
N ILE A 48 5.85 -0.04 6.12
CA ILE A 48 6.24 0.34 4.75
C ILE A 48 5.85 1.78 4.40
N GLY A 49 5.24 2.49 5.34
CA GLY A 49 4.93 3.90 5.18
C GLY A 49 4.15 4.47 6.36
N TYR A 50 4.24 5.77 6.56
CA TYR A 50 3.52 6.47 7.61
C TYR A 50 3.36 7.97 7.29
N GLY A 51 2.47 8.67 7.97
CA GLY A 51 2.31 10.13 7.82
C GLY A 51 0.94 10.66 8.23
N ASP A 52 0.81 11.97 8.39
CA ASP A 52 -0.41 12.63 8.91
C ASP A 52 -1.50 12.70 7.81
N ASP A 53 -1.34 13.63 6.86
CA ASP A 53 -2.30 13.80 5.78
C ASP A 53 -2.24 12.67 4.73
N ARG A 54 -1.01 12.28 4.37
CA ARG A 54 -0.70 11.26 3.37
C ARG A 54 0.28 10.24 3.95
N ILE A 55 0.18 9.00 3.49
CA ILE A 55 1.20 7.99 3.75
C ILE A 55 2.41 8.34 2.89
N GLU A 56 3.54 8.59 3.52
CA GLU A 56 4.84 8.61 2.85
C GLU A 56 5.37 7.18 2.83
N TRP A 57 5.69 6.66 1.65
CA TRP A 57 6.15 5.28 1.48
C TRP A 57 7.66 5.18 1.74
N GLU A 58 8.05 4.13 2.45
CA GLU A 58 9.45 3.88 2.81
C GLU A 58 10.22 3.19 1.71
N SER A 59 11.46 3.64 1.48
CA SER A 59 12.48 3.10 0.54
C SER A 59 11.92 2.25 -0.61
N GLU A 60 11.78 0.93 -0.42
CA GLU A 60 11.38 -0.01 -1.48
C GLU A 60 9.92 0.15 -1.96
N PHE A 61 9.06 0.80 -1.19
CA PHE A 61 7.66 1.07 -1.54
C PHE A 61 7.45 2.41 -2.24
N SER A 62 8.50 3.23 -2.42
CA SER A 62 8.42 4.47 -3.23
C SER A 62 8.01 4.22 -4.68
N VAL A 63 8.13 2.96 -5.15
CA VAL A 63 7.60 2.49 -6.44
C VAL A 63 6.11 2.85 -6.61
N LEU A 64 5.32 2.90 -5.55
CA LEU A 64 3.90 3.30 -5.60
C LEU A 64 3.73 4.77 -6.01
N ASP A 65 4.62 5.66 -5.55
CA ASP A 65 4.62 7.06 -5.96
C ASP A 65 5.08 7.23 -7.40
N GLU A 66 6.03 6.41 -7.86
CA GLU A 66 6.44 6.37 -9.27
C GLU A 66 5.28 5.90 -10.16
N ILE A 67 4.62 4.80 -9.78
CA ILE A 67 3.43 4.31 -10.48
C ILE A 67 2.35 5.40 -10.58
N SER A 68 2.04 6.06 -9.45
CA SER A 68 1.09 7.19 -9.36
C SER A 68 1.49 8.39 -10.21
N THR A 69 2.79 8.61 -10.42
CA THR A 69 3.31 9.69 -11.28
C THR A 69 3.12 9.34 -12.74
N VAL A 70 3.52 8.14 -13.16
CA VAL A 70 3.44 7.67 -14.55
C VAL A 70 1.97 7.48 -14.97
N SER A 71 1.11 7.00 -14.08
CA SER A 71 -0.32 6.77 -14.37
C SER A 71 -1.07 8.05 -14.73
N LYS A 72 -0.66 9.21 -14.19
CA LYS A 72 -1.23 10.54 -14.51
C LYS A 72 -0.97 11.00 -15.93
N GLU A 73 -0.06 10.34 -16.66
CA GLU A 73 0.15 10.62 -18.08
C GLU A 73 -0.99 10.11 -18.98
N GLY A 74 -2.03 9.48 -18.41
CA GLY A 74 -3.33 9.30 -19.08
C GLY A 74 -3.45 8.06 -19.97
N LEU A 75 -2.60 7.05 -19.74
CA LEU A 75 -2.61 5.80 -20.50
C LEU A 75 -3.40 4.67 -19.81
N TRP A 76 -3.74 4.87 -18.55
CA TRP A 76 -4.38 3.86 -17.70
C TRP A 76 -5.73 3.38 -18.26
N ASP A 77 -6.65 4.31 -18.52
CA ASP A 77 -8.03 3.99 -18.91
C ASP A 77 -8.13 3.18 -20.22
N LYS A 78 -7.12 3.28 -21.09
CA LYS A 78 -7.11 2.65 -22.41
C LYS A 78 -6.38 1.32 -22.45
N GLU A 79 -5.36 1.16 -21.62
CA GLU A 79 -4.43 0.04 -21.68
C GLU A 79 -4.53 -0.88 -20.44
N HIS A 80 -5.49 -0.63 -19.53
CA HIS A 80 -5.67 -1.35 -18.27
C HIS A 80 -5.49 -2.86 -18.40
N ASP A 81 -6.28 -3.51 -19.26
CA ASP A 81 -6.28 -4.97 -19.40
C ASP A 81 -4.90 -5.51 -19.81
N ARG A 82 -4.19 -4.79 -20.69
CA ARG A 82 -2.83 -5.18 -21.13
C ARG A 82 -1.80 -4.90 -20.05
N LEU A 83 -1.91 -3.76 -19.37
CA LEU A 83 -0.95 -3.34 -18.35
C LEU A 83 -0.98 -4.27 -17.13
N PHE A 84 -2.15 -4.78 -16.74
CA PHE A 84 -2.29 -5.59 -15.53
C PHE A 84 -2.42 -7.08 -15.76
N GLU A 85 -2.42 -7.54 -17.01
CA GLU A 85 -2.53 -8.97 -17.34
C GLU A 85 -1.56 -9.83 -16.50
N GLY A 86 -2.12 -10.77 -15.73
CA GLY A 86 -1.41 -11.68 -14.84
C GLY A 86 -1.13 -11.16 -13.43
N ILE A 87 -1.55 -9.92 -13.09
CA ILE A 87 -1.32 -9.31 -11.79
C ILE A 87 -2.65 -9.07 -11.07
N THR A 88 -3.15 -10.13 -10.43
CA THR A 88 -4.53 -10.29 -9.93
C THR A 88 -5.12 -9.08 -9.20
N PHE A 89 -4.35 -8.44 -8.29
CA PHE A 89 -4.85 -7.28 -7.57
C PHE A 89 -5.18 -6.14 -8.53
N TRP A 90 -4.26 -5.80 -9.43
CA TRP A 90 -4.40 -4.68 -10.35
C TRP A 90 -5.45 -4.96 -11.43
N GLU A 91 -5.54 -6.19 -11.95
CA GLU A 91 -6.59 -6.60 -12.89
C GLU A 91 -8.00 -6.42 -12.30
N SER A 92 -8.13 -6.59 -10.99
CA SER A 92 -9.42 -6.49 -10.31
C SER A 92 -9.87 -5.05 -10.05
N GLN A 93 -9.01 -4.07 -10.28
CA GLN A 93 -9.33 -2.67 -10.04
C GLN A 93 -10.14 -2.08 -11.19
N SER A 94 -10.99 -1.10 -10.87
CA SER A 94 -11.69 -0.35 -11.91
C SER A 94 -10.70 0.55 -12.65
N PRO A 95 -10.70 0.59 -14.00
CA PRO A 95 -9.83 1.50 -14.73
C PRO A 95 -10.15 2.97 -14.42
N GLU A 96 -11.43 3.30 -14.23
CA GLU A 96 -11.90 4.67 -14.02
C GLU A 96 -11.28 5.31 -12.76
N GLY A 97 -10.54 6.40 -12.96
CA GLY A 97 -9.96 7.21 -11.89
C GLY A 97 -8.76 6.58 -11.19
N LEU A 98 -8.41 5.34 -11.52
CA LEU A 98 -7.34 4.62 -10.85
C LEU A 98 -6.01 5.35 -10.97
N GLY A 99 -5.68 5.90 -12.15
CA GLY A 99 -4.46 6.71 -12.31
C GLY A 99 -4.33 7.93 -11.39
N GLU A 100 -5.42 8.45 -10.83
CA GLU A 100 -5.40 9.53 -9.83
C GLU A 100 -5.32 9.01 -8.38
N TYR A 101 -5.85 7.80 -8.14
CA TYR A 101 -6.07 7.24 -6.81
C TYR A 101 -5.28 5.96 -6.51
N ILE A 102 -4.24 5.61 -7.30
CA ILE A 102 -3.43 4.38 -7.09
C ILE A 102 -2.99 4.22 -5.63
N ASN A 103 -2.40 5.25 -5.04
CA ASN A 103 -1.93 5.18 -3.65
C ASN A 103 -3.08 4.93 -2.67
N GLU A 104 -4.26 5.50 -2.91
CA GLU A 104 -5.43 5.29 -2.06
C GLU A 104 -6.04 3.90 -2.25
N ILE A 105 -6.10 3.41 -3.47
CA ILE A 105 -6.63 2.10 -3.82
C ILE A 105 -5.73 1.01 -3.23
N VAL A 106 -4.42 1.15 -3.38
CA VAL A 106 -3.45 0.25 -2.74
C VAL A 106 -3.59 0.30 -1.21
N ALA A 107 -3.70 1.48 -0.62
CA ALA A 107 -3.87 1.64 0.82
C ALA A 107 -5.18 1.00 1.36
N LYS A 108 -6.26 1.03 0.58
CA LYS A 108 -7.59 0.56 1.01
C LYS A 108 -7.84 -0.91 0.69
N GLU A 109 -7.34 -1.38 -0.45
CA GLU A 109 -7.81 -2.62 -1.07
C GLU A 109 -6.70 -3.64 -1.29
N HIS A 110 -5.42 -3.25 -1.23
CA HIS A 110 -4.34 -4.17 -1.54
C HIS A 110 -4.30 -5.32 -0.54
N PRO A 111 -4.34 -6.58 -1.00
CA PRO A 111 -4.53 -7.71 -0.11
C PRO A 111 -3.30 -7.97 0.78
N CYS A 112 -2.11 -7.57 0.32
CA CYS A 112 -0.84 -7.65 1.05
C CYS A 112 -0.59 -6.44 2.00
N ILE A 113 -1.34 -5.33 1.88
CA ILE A 113 -1.08 -4.07 2.63
C ILE A 113 -2.27 -3.75 3.54
N LYS A 114 -2.00 -3.23 4.74
CA LYS A 114 -3.02 -2.67 5.63
C LYS A 114 -2.62 -1.29 6.07
N VAL A 115 -3.52 -0.33 5.88
CA VAL A 115 -3.35 1.03 6.40
C VAL A 115 -4.24 1.25 7.61
N ARG A 116 -3.67 1.75 8.69
CA ARG A 116 -4.41 2.27 9.85
C ARG A 116 -4.31 3.77 9.88
N ARG A 117 -5.39 4.43 10.28
CA ARG A 117 -5.40 5.84 10.65
C ARG A 117 -5.75 5.97 12.13
N VAL A 118 -4.90 6.65 12.88
CA VAL A 118 -5.08 6.93 14.30
C VAL A 118 -5.42 8.40 14.47
N TYR A 119 -6.61 8.64 14.96
CA TYR A 119 -7.07 9.97 15.30
C TYR A 119 -6.63 10.31 16.71
N TRP A 120 -6.10 11.51 16.88
CA TRP A 120 -5.78 12.06 18.19
C TRP A 120 -6.39 13.44 18.33
N GLU A 121 -6.90 13.72 19.52
CA GLU A 121 -7.49 15.00 19.88
C GLU A 121 -6.75 15.54 21.11
N GLY A 122 -5.94 16.56 20.89
CA GLY A 122 -5.34 17.38 21.94
C GLY A 122 -6.19 18.63 22.20
N MET A 123 -5.98 19.27 23.36
CA MET A 123 -6.79 20.41 23.82
C MET A 123 -6.94 21.59 22.82
N MET A 124 -6.06 21.71 21.82
CA MET A 124 -6.14 22.75 20.79
C MET A 124 -5.82 22.27 19.36
N ILE A 125 -5.49 20.99 19.17
CA ILE A 125 -5.11 20.43 17.86
C ILE A 125 -5.66 19.01 17.77
N SER A 126 -6.31 18.71 16.65
CA SER A 126 -6.67 17.35 16.27
C SER A 126 -5.88 16.96 15.02
N GLY A 127 -5.43 15.73 14.94
CA GLY A 127 -4.70 15.21 13.78
C GLY A 127 -5.03 13.74 13.51
N ASN A 128 -4.50 13.21 12.42
CA ASN A 128 -4.72 11.83 12.02
C ASN A 128 -3.44 11.26 11.47
N TYR A 129 -2.82 10.32 12.18
CA TYR A 129 -1.62 9.67 11.70
C TYR A 129 -1.92 8.31 11.07
N GLY A 130 -1.51 8.15 9.81
CA GLY A 130 -1.56 6.94 9.03
C GLY A 130 -0.32 6.07 9.20
N TYR A 131 -0.49 4.74 9.21
CA TYR A 131 0.57 3.74 9.19
C TYR A 131 0.20 2.63 8.20
N ALA A 132 1.12 2.28 7.30
CA ALA A 132 0.96 1.23 6.30
C ALA A 132 1.85 0.04 6.63
N PHE A 133 1.26 -1.15 6.69
CA PHE A 133 1.94 -2.40 7.02
C PHE A 133 1.80 -3.41 5.89
N ILE A 134 2.82 -4.25 5.70
CA ILE A 134 2.81 -5.33 4.71
C ILE A 134 2.81 -6.72 5.35
N ASP A 135 2.18 -7.68 4.68
CA ASP A 135 2.41 -9.10 4.96
C ASP A 135 3.81 -9.49 4.49
N HIS A 136 4.74 -9.60 5.43
CA HIS A 136 6.13 -9.94 5.14
C HIS A 136 6.29 -11.26 4.38
N LYS A 137 5.37 -12.22 4.54
CA LYS A 137 5.40 -13.48 3.76
C LYS A 137 5.22 -13.27 2.25
N HIS A 138 4.52 -12.20 1.88
CA HIS A 138 4.17 -11.88 0.51
C HIS A 138 4.84 -10.61 -0.01
N ARG A 139 5.70 -9.98 0.80
CA ARG A 139 6.42 -8.74 0.49
C ARG A 139 7.14 -8.79 -0.85
N GLU A 140 7.95 -9.82 -1.08
CA GLU A 140 8.73 -9.96 -2.32
C GLU A 140 7.83 -10.04 -3.55
N LYS A 141 6.74 -10.81 -3.47
CA LYS A 141 5.76 -10.87 -4.57
C LYS A 141 5.09 -9.51 -4.78
N CYS A 142 4.70 -8.86 -3.69
CA CYS A 142 4.02 -7.57 -3.73
C CYS A 142 4.91 -6.50 -4.41
N LEU A 143 6.19 -6.44 -4.05
CA LEU A 143 7.19 -5.56 -4.68
C LEU A 143 7.46 -5.94 -6.14
N SER A 144 7.58 -7.23 -6.44
CA SER A 144 7.76 -7.70 -7.82
C SER A 144 6.58 -7.30 -8.71
N ASP A 145 5.35 -7.49 -8.23
CA ASP A 145 4.13 -7.14 -8.94
C ASP A 145 4.05 -5.62 -9.18
N MET A 146 4.41 -4.79 -8.19
CA MET A 146 4.49 -3.33 -8.34
C MET A 146 5.57 -2.90 -9.34
N GLY A 147 6.76 -3.50 -9.27
CA GLY A 147 7.84 -3.21 -10.21
C GLY A 147 7.48 -3.57 -11.65
N GLU A 148 6.78 -4.68 -11.84
CA GLU A 148 6.27 -5.09 -13.16
C GLU A 148 5.22 -4.09 -13.69
N VAL A 149 4.29 -3.65 -12.83
CA VAL A 149 3.33 -2.58 -13.19
C VAL A 149 4.02 -1.31 -13.62
N LEU A 150 5.00 -0.82 -12.84
CA LEU A 150 5.73 0.40 -13.18
C LEU A 150 6.43 0.28 -14.54
N TRP A 151 7.12 -0.84 -14.77
CA TRP A 151 7.82 -1.09 -16.02
C TRP A 151 6.85 -1.08 -17.22
N ARG A 152 5.73 -1.82 -17.13
CA ARG A 152 4.72 -1.86 -18.21
C ARG A 152 4.11 -0.48 -18.48
N LEU A 153 3.87 0.31 -17.43
CA LEU A 153 3.38 1.69 -17.57
C LEU A 153 4.38 2.59 -18.29
N GLN A 154 5.66 2.51 -17.94
CA GLN A 154 6.72 3.28 -18.59
C GLN A 154 6.85 2.94 -20.07
N GLU A 155 6.82 1.65 -20.44
CA GLU A 155 6.84 1.23 -21.84
C GLU A 155 5.63 1.76 -22.63
N ALA A 156 4.44 1.75 -22.02
CA ALA A 156 3.25 2.31 -22.66
C ALA A 156 3.37 3.83 -22.87
N VAL A 157 3.95 4.56 -21.91
CA VAL A 157 4.24 6.00 -22.02
C VAL A 157 5.20 6.28 -23.17
N GLU A 158 6.28 5.52 -23.27
CA GLU A 158 7.26 5.69 -24.34
C GLU A 158 6.65 5.39 -25.71
N ALA A 159 5.94 4.27 -25.85
CA ALA A 159 5.27 3.90 -27.11
C ALA A 159 4.18 4.90 -27.55
N GLY A 160 3.52 5.57 -26.61
CA GLY A 160 2.54 6.62 -26.90
C GLY A 160 3.14 7.96 -27.33
N ARG A 161 4.46 8.14 -27.22
CA ARG A 161 5.20 9.35 -27.62
C ARG A 161 5.83 9.25 -29.01
N GLU A 162 5.89 8.05 -29.61
CA GLU A 162 6.37 7.78 -30.98
C GLU A 162 5.26 7.95 -32.03
#